data_AF-A0A7J5UW90-F1
#
_entry.id   AF-A0A7J5UW90-F1
#
_cell.length_a   1.000
_cell.length_b   1.000
_cell.length_c   1.000
_cell.angle_alpha   90.00
_cell.angle_beta   90.00
_cell.angle_gamma   90.00
#
_symmetry.space_group_name_H-M   'P 1'
#
loop_
_entity.id
_entity.type
_entity.pdbx_description
1 polymer ?
#
loop_
_entity_poly.entity_id
_entity_poly.type
_entity_poly.pdbx_seq_one_letter_code
_entity_poly.pdbx_strand_id
1 'polypeptide(L)'
;MKTIKFILCLFICVSCTSQTSQNNTSSKKEEETNIEKNSINTVYVFENDTIKQTVELSLCNEKEIAFKLISQNKQRKQESKIEGIAKIKGGDIELDEDAEGNAYPVNEYIYEKDCWLAFRIDKDTKTKIRINEADCNLHNLYCPFASVDLLVKQ
;
A
#
# COMPACT_ATOMS: atom_id res chain seq x y z
N MET A 1 -57.57 -13.16 33.76
CA MET A 1 -58.71 -12.31 34.20
C MET A 1 -58.27 -10.86 34.22
N LYS A 2 -59.09 -9.97 33.65
CA LYS A 2 -58.91 -8.50 33.60
C LYS A 2 -59.35 -7.85 34.92
N THR A 3 -58.69 -6.76 35.33
CA THR A 3 -59.22 -5.40 35.66
C THR A 3 -58.09 -4.57 36.30
N ILE A 4 -57.50 -3.59 35.60
CA ILE A 4 -57.75 -2.13 35.67
C ILE A 4 -57.45 -1.50 37.05
N LYS A 5 -56.49 -0.57 37.10
CA LYS A 5 -56.73 0.79 37.62
C LYS A 5 -55.74 1.80 37.04
N PHE A 6 -56.31 2.66 36.20
CA PHE A 6 -55.81 3.95 35.73
C PHE A 6 -55.50 4.84 36.94
N ILE A 7 -54.32 5.46 36.99
CA ILE A 7 -54.13 6.71 37.74
C ILE A 7 -53.58 7.76 36.76
N LEU A 8 -54.41 8.77 36.63
CA LEU A 8 -54.32 9.99 35.86
C LEU A 8 -53.46 10.99 36.66
N CYS A 9 -52.36 11.48 36.11
CA CYS A 9 -51.73 12.72 36.59
C CYS A 9 -51.69 13.72 35.44
N LEU A 10 -52.56 14.72 35.53
CA LEU A 10 -52.57 15.90 34.67
C LEU A 10 -51.45 16.87 35.08
N PHE A 11 -50.66 17.26 34.08
CA PHE A 11 -50.09 18.58 33.78
C PHE A 11 -49.69 19.54 34.90
N ILE A 12 -48.40 19.92 34.89
CA ILE A 12 -48.03 21.34 34.95
C ILE A 12 -47.02 21.62 33.83
N CYS A 13 -47.46 22.43 32.87
CA CYS A 13 -46.61 23.00 31.83
C CYS A 13 -45.64 24.01 32.45
N VAL A 14 -44.34 23.81 32.25
CA VAL A 14 -43.38 24.92 32.29
C VAL A 14 -42.75 25.00 30.91
N SER A 15 -43.27 25.94 30.12
CA SER A 15 -42.72 26.37 28.85
C SER A 15 -41.56 27.32 29.13
N CYS A 16 -40.38 27.06 28.58
CA CYS A 16 -39.49 28.13 28.13
C CYS A 16 -38.57 27.61 27.02
N THR A 17 -39.00 27.92 25.80
CA THR A 17 -38.21 28.42 24.66
C THR A 17 -37.02 27.61 24.12
N SER A 18 -37.16 27.17 22.86
CA SER A 18 -36.09 26.85 21.89
C SER A 18 -35.06 27.99 21.81
N GLN A 19 -33.78 27.82 21.46
CA GLN A 19 -33.24 27.11 20.30
C GLN A 19 -31.70 27.17 20.35
N THR A 20 -31.07 26.24 19.63
CA THR A 20 -29.71 26.29 19.03
C THR A 20 -28.69 25.31 19.61
N SER A 21 -28.40 24.34 18.74
CA SER A 21 -27.39 23.30 18.80
C SER A 21 -26.02 23.82 19.24
N GLN A 22 -25.51 23.28 20.35
CA GLN A 22 -24.10 23.38 20.69
C GLN A 22 -23.31 22.36 19.88
N ASN A 23 -22.66 22.83 18.81
CA ASN A 23 -21.50 22.17 18.23
C ASN A 23 -20.33 22.36 19.20
N ASN A 24 -20.20 21.48 20.18
CA ASN A 24 -18.97 21.35 20.95
C ASN A 24 -18.06 20.37 20.22
N THR A 25 -17.17 20.94 19.41
CA THR A 25 -15.94 20.34 18.93
C THR A 25 -15.15 19.84 20.14
N SER A 26 -15.33 18.57 20.49
CA SER A 26 -14.41 17.83 21.35
C SER A 26 -13.44 17.12 20.42
N SER A 27 -12.35 17.81 20.10
CA SER A 27 -11.12 17.24 19.55
C SER A 27 -10.66 16.09 20.46
N LYS A 28 -11.04 14.86 20.10
CA LYS A 28 -10.29 13.68 20.50
C LYS A 28 -8.99 13.72 19.71
N LYS A 29 -7.90 14.03 20.42
CA LYS A 29 -6.55 13.65 19.99
C LYS A 29 -6.61 12.17 19.65
N GLU A 30 -6.53 11.83 18.37
CA GLU A 30 -5.96 10.56 17.97
C GLU A 30 -4.52 10.60 18.50
N GLU A 31 -4.25 9.73 19.46
CA GLU A 31 -2.88 9.30 19.73
C GLU A 31 -2.38 8.67 18.43
N GLU A 32 -1.65 9.47 17.65
CA GLU A 32 -0.66 8.94 16.73
C GLU A 32 0.33 8.17 17.59
N THR A 33 0.07 6.88 17.76
CA THR A 33 1.10 5.92 18.13
C THR A 33 2.13 5.98 17.03
N ASN A 34 3.15 6.79 17.26
CA ASN A 34 4.40 6.78 16.54
C ASN A 34 5.05 5.42 16.83
N ILE A 35 4.56 4.38 16.15
CA ILE A 35 5.30 3.15 16.01
C ILE A 35 6.44 3.54 15.08
N GLU A 36 7.56 3.94 15.68
CA GLU A 36 8.86 3.97 15.03
C GLU A 36 9.18 2.51 14.67
N LYS A 37 8.53 2.03 13.60
CA LYS A 37 8.86 0.77 12.96
C LYS A 37 10.28 0.99 12.48
N ASN A 38 11.18 0.23 13.07
CA ASN A 38 12.50 -0.06 12.53
C ASN A 38 12.30 -0.81 11.19
N SER A 39 11.72 -0.14 10.19
CA SER A 39 11.51 -0.67 8.86
C SER A 39 12.88 -0.61 8.20
N ILE A 40 13.52 -1.78 8.13
CA ILE A 40 14.69 -1.94 7.28
C ILE A 40 14.25 -1.63 5.86
N ASN A 41 14.64 -0.46 5.37
CA ASN A 41 14.40 -0.07 3.99
C ASN A 41 15.39 -0.85 3.12
N THR A 42 14.86 -1.72 2.27
CA THR A 42 15.65 -2.43 1.28
C THR A 42 15.49 -1.73 -0.06
N VAL A 43 16.60 -1.41 -0.72
CA VAL A 43 16.61 -0.75 -2.01
C VAL A 43 17.08 -1.73 -3.07
N TYR A 44 16.30 -1.86 -4.13
CA TYR A 44 16.64 -2.65 -5.31
C TYR A 44 16.80 -1.71 -6.51
N VAL A 45 17.83 -1.95 -7.32
CA VAL A 45 18.16 -1.10 -8.46
C VAL A 45 18.45 -1.95 -9.69
N PHE A 46 17.95 -1.48 -10.82
CA PHE A 46 18.42 -1.82 -12.15
C PHE A 46 18.82 -0.52 -12.86
N GLU A 47 19.94 -0.52 -13.57
CA GLU A 47 20.37 0.62 -14.35
C GLU A 47 21.12 0.18 -15.61
N ASN A 48 20.69 0.72 -16.75
CA ASN A 48 21.42 0.67 -18.03
C ASN A 48 21.54 2.08 -18.62
N ASP A 49 22.04 2.26 -19.84
CA ASP A 49 22.24 3.59 -20.45
C ASP A 49 20.97 4.42 -20.63
N THR A 50 19.80 3.78 -20.70
CA THR A 50 18.52 4.44 -20.99
C THR A 50 17.63 4.56 -19.75
N ILE A 51 17.49 3.48 -19.00
CA ILE A 51 16.54 3.33 -17.91
C ILE A 51 17.29 3.10 -16.59
N LYS A 52 16.80 3.76 -15.54
CA LYS A 52 17.08 3.42 -14.16
C LYS A 52 15.76 3.11 -13.45
N GLN A 53 15.65 1.93 -12.86
CA GLN A 53 14.54 1.56 -12.01
C GLN A 53 15.02 1.39 -10.58
N THR A 54 14.27 1.94 -9.63
CA THR A 54 14.57 1.85 -8.20
C THR A 54 13.30 1.49 -7.46
N VAL A 55 13.39 0.48 -6.62
CA VAL A 55 12.33 0.09 -5.69
C VAL A 55 12.86 0.16 -4.27
N GLU A 56 12.26 1.05 -3.48
CA GLU A 56 12.45 1.10 -2.04
C GLU A 56 11.32 0.29 -1.40
N LEU A 57 11.66 -0.70 -0.57
CA LEU A 57 10.72 -1.54 0.16
C LEU A 57 10.91 -1.42 1.66
N SER A 58 9.80 -1.34 2.38
CA SER A 58 9.76 -1.38 3.84
C SER A 58 8.76 -2.45 4.27
N LEU A 59 9.21 -3.43 5.06
CA LEU A 59 8.30 -4.44 5.60
C LEU A 59 7.37 -3.77 6.62
N CYS A 60 6.06 -3.82 6.37
CA CYS A 60 5.06 -3.34 7.32
C CYS A 60 4.71 -4.42 8.34
N ASN A 61 4.55 -5.65 7.87
CA ASN A 61 4.31 -6.88 8.64
C ASN A 61 4.58 -8.09 7.72
N GLU A 62 4.34 -9.32 8.19
CA GLU A 62 4.57 -10.55 7.40
C GLU A 62 3.78 -10.63 6.08
N LYS A 63 2.73 -9.83 5.92
CA LYS A 63 1.81 -9.88 4.76
C LYS A 63 1.84 -8.63 3.91
N GLU A 64 2.50 -7.57 4.34
CA GLU A 64 2.41 -6.26 3.71
C GLU A 64 3.78 -5.59 3.59
N ILE A 65 4.03 -5.02 2.42
CA ILE A 65 5.19 -4.17 2.14
C ILE A 65 4.70 -2.79 1.73
N ALA A 66 5.29 -1.74 2.30
CA ALA A 66 5.23 -0.42 1.72
C ALA A 66 6.30 -0.32 0.64
N PHE A 67 5.99 0.32 -0.48
CA PHE A 67 6.91 0.48 -1.60
C PHE A 67 6.90 1.90 -2.15
N LYS A 68 8.03 2.26 -2.76
CA LYS A 68 8.17 3.39 -3.68
C LYS A 68 8.96 2.91 -4.90
N LEU A 69 8.29 2.89 -6.03
CA LEU A 69 8.84 2.49 -7.33
C LEU A 69 9.05 3.75 -8.18
N ILE A 70 10.28 3.91 -8.67
CA ILE A 70 10.70 5.03 -9.50
C ILE A 70 11.30 4.46 -10.78
N SER A 71 10.82 4.94 -11.93
CA SER A 71 11.35 4.62 -13.25
C SER A 71 11.79 5.90 -13.94
N GLN A 72 13.09 5.99 -14.24
CA GLN A 72 13.72 7.15 -14.85
C GLN A 72 14.22 6.81 -16.24
N ASN A 73 13.88 7.66 -17.21
CA ASN A 73 14.51 7.66 -18.53
C ASN A 73 15.62 8.72 -18.56
N LYS A 74 16.87 8.28 -18.55
CA LYS A 74 18.05 9.16 -18.45
C LYS A 74 18.23 10.03 -19.69
N GLN A 75 17.95 9.48 -20.88
CA GLN A 75 18.09 10.20 -22.14
C GLN A 75 17.03 11.29 -22.31
N ARG A 76 15.81 11.02 -21.83
CA ARG A 76 14.66 11.94 -21.94
C ARG A 76 14.50 12.87 -20.75
N LYS A 77 15.24 12.65 -19.66
CA LYS A 77 15.09 13.36 -18.38
C LYS A 77 13.64 13.29 -17.86
N GLN A 78 13.03 12.12 -18.00
CA GLN A 78 11.67 11.85 -17.55
C GLN A 78 11.70 10.87 -16.39
N GLU A 79 10.72 11.02 -15.49
CA GLU A 79 10.54 10.14 -14.34
C GLU A 79 9.06 9.80 -14.19
N SER A 80 8.77 8.60 -13.73
CA SER A 80 7.46 8.21 -13.22
C SER A 80 7.63 7.49 -11.90
N LYS A 81 6.70 7.78 -10.97
CA LYS A 81 6.75 7.31 -9.60
C LYS A 81 5.39 6.74 -9.21
N ILE A 82 5.40 5.64 -8.48
CA ILE A 82 4.23 5.09 -7.82
C ILE A 82 4.64 4.56 -6.44
N GLU A 83 3.77 4.76 -5.45
CA GLU A 83 4.00 4.33 -4.08
C GLU A 83 2.71 3.81 -3.47
N GLY A 84 2.85 2.93 -2.48
CA GLY A 84 1.68 2.30 -1.88
C GLY A 84 2.04 1.16 -0.95
N ILE A 85 1.02 0.36 -0.63
CA ILE A 85 1.14 -0.85 0.18
C ILE A 85 0.69 -2.02 -0.66
N ALA A 86 1.59 -2.98 -0.90
CA ALA A 86 1.30 -4.23 -1.57
C ALA A 86 1.09 -5.35 -0.56
N LYS A 87 0.19 -6.28 -0.87
CA LYS A 87 -0.20 -7.39 0.00
C LYS A 87 0.27 -8.72 -0.56
N ILE A 88 0.74 -9.61 0.29
CA ILE A 88 1.15 -10.94 -0.14
C ILE A 88 -0.04 -11.67 -0.80
N LYS A 89 0.16 -12.24 -1.98
CA LYS A 89 -0.87 -13.01 -2.71
C LYS A 89 -1.28 -14.26 -1.93
N GLY A 90 -0.30 -14.90 -1.26
CA GLY A 90 -0.47 -16.23 -0.65
C GLY A 90 -0.59 -17.35 -1.70
N GLY A 91 -0.81 -18.59 -1.23
CA GLY A 91 -0.95 -19.75 -2.10
C GLY A 91 0.33 -20.58 -2.26
N ASP A 92 0.45 -21.24 -3.42
CA ASP A 92 1.59 -22.09 -3.77
C ASP A 92 2.88 -21.27 -3.96
N ILE A 93 4.01 -21.96 -3.90
CA ILE A 93 5.31 -21.31 -4.16
C ILE A 93 5.40 -20.98 -5.65
N GLU A 94 5.57 -19.69 -5.94
CA GLU A 94 5.86 -19.18 -7.27
C GLU A 94 7.38 -19.22 -7.53
N LEU A 95 7.78 -19.42 -8.78
CA LEU A 95 9.18 -19.43 -9.21
C LEU A 95 9.43 -18.33 -10.25
N ASP A 96 10.64 -17.77 -10.23
CA ASP A 96 11.20 -16.94 -11.31
C ASP A 96 12.55 -17.52 -11.75
N GLU A 97 13.04 -17.10 -12.92
CA GLU A 97 14.37 -17.44 -13.44
C GLU A 97 15.31 -16.24 -13.37
N ASP A 98 16.58 -16.49 -13.03
CA ASP A 98 17.66 -15.49 -13.07
C ASP A 98 18.29 -15.39 -14.47
N ALA A 99 19.32 -14.56 -14.61
CA ALA A 99 19.97 -14.29 -15.89
C ALA A 99 20.65 -15.54 -16.49
N GLU A 100 21.05 -16.48 -15.63
CA GLU A 100 21.65 -17.76 -16.00
C GLU A 100 20.60 -18.85 -16.27
N GLY A 101 19.31 -18.55 -16.09
CA GLY A 101 18.19 -19.48 -16.27
C GLY A 101 17.95 -20.41 -15.08
N ASN A 102 18.53 -20.13 -13.90
CA ASN A 102 18.25 -20.91 -12.71
C ASN A 102 16.94 -20.45 -12.07
N ALA A 103 16.07 -21.41 -11.78
CA ALA A 103 14.82 -21.14 -11.07
C ALA A 103 15.07 -20.86 -9.58
N TYR A 104 14.35 -19.87 -9.04
CA TYR A 104 14.36 -19.54 -7.61
C TYR A 104 12.95 -19.20 -7.12
N PRO A 105 12.63 -19.50 -5.85
CA PRO A 105 11.32 -19.20 -5.29
C PRO A 105 11.14 -17.71 -5.01
N VAL A 106 9.91 -17.22 -5.15
CA VAL A 106 9.57 -15.82 -4.88
C VAL A 106 8.38 -15.68 -3.94
N ASN A 107 8.41 -14.61 -3.13
CA ASN A 107 7.21 -14.09 -2.47
C ASN A 107 6.62 -13.02 -3.38
N GLU A 108 5.36 -13.20 -3.77
CA GLU A 108 4.63 -12.26 -4.63
C GLU A 108 3.72 -11.35 -3.79
N TYR A 109 3.92 -10.04 -3.88
CA TYR A 109 3.09 -9.01 -3.26
C TYR A 109 2.39 -8.18 -4.33
N ILE A 110 1.08 -8.01 -4.20
CA ILE A 110 0.24 -7.34 -5.19
C ILE A 110 -0.26 -5.99 -4.67
N TYR A 111 -0.15 -4.98 -5.53
CA TYR A 111 -0.82 -3.69 -5.41
C TYR A 111 -1.88 -3.58 -6.50
N GLU A 112 -3.15 -3.35 -6.14
CA GLU A 112 -4.28 -3.26 -7.08
C GLU A 112 -5.12 -2.00 -6.79
N LYS A 113 -4.54 -0.82 -7.01
CA LYS A 113 -5.29 0.45 -6.91
C LYS A 113 -5.24 1.22 -8.22
N ASP A 114 -4.23 2.07 -8.40
CA ASP A 114 -4.07 2.91 -9.59
C ASP A 114 -3.46 2.14 -10.77
N CYS A 115 -2.86 1.00 -10.45
CA CYS A 115 -2.24 0.05 -11.35
C CYS A 115 -2.23 -1.31 -10.66
N TRP A 116 -2.21 -2.39 -11.44
CA TRP A 116 -1.88 -3.72 -10.96
C TRP A 116 -0.35 -3.91 -11.00
N LEU A 117 0.29 -4.01 -9.84
CA LEU A 117 1.72 -4.29 -9.74
C LEU A 117 1.94 -5.55 -8.90
N ALA A 118 2.76 -6.46 -9.40
CA ALA A 118 3.23 -7.63 -8.65
C ALA A 118 4.72 -7.54 -8.39
N PHE A 119 5.08 -7.39 -7.11
CA PHE A 119 6.45 -7.40 -6.61
C PHE A 119 6.84 -8.84 -6.27
N ARG A 120 7.67 -9.45 -7.12
CA ARG A 120 8.15 -10.82 -6.99
C ARG A 120 9.56 -10.79 -6.42
N ILE A 121 9.65 -10.97 -5.10
CA ILE A 121 10.89 -10.84 -4.34
C ILE A 121 11.46 -12.23 -4.10
N ASP A 122 12.75 -12.43 -4.36
CA ASP A 122 13.47 -13.67 -4.00
C ASP A 122 13.11 -14.07 -2.56
N LYS A 123 12.57 -15.28 -2.40
CA LYS A 123 12.05 -15.75 -1.13
C LYS A 123 13.18 -16.01 -0.13
N ASP A 124 14.31 -16.52 -0.59
CA ASP A 124 15.35 -17.09 0.26
C ASP A 124 16.41 -16.05 0.60
N THR A 125 16.91 -15.32 -0.39
CA THR A 125 18.04 -14.39 -0.19
C THR A 125 17.60 -12.94 -0.08
N LYS A 126 16.41 -12.60 -0.57
CA LYS A 126 15.92 -11.22 -0.71
C LYS A 126 16.86 -10.31 -1.52
N THR A 127 17.74 -10.87 -2.36
CA THR A 127 18.75 -10.08 -3.10
C THR A 127 18.26 -9.54 -4.43
N LYS A 128 17.13 -10.03 -4.92
CA LYS A 128 16.60 -9.67 -6.24
C LYS A 128 15.08 -9.56 -6.24
N ILE A 129 14.57 -8.72 -7.14
CA ILE A 129 13.14 -8.46 -7.32
C ILE A 129 12.81 -8.26 -8.80
N ARG A 130 11.66 -8.79 -9.20
CA ARG A 130 11.01 -8.48 -10.49
C ARG A 130 9.67 -7.82 -10.23
N ILE A 131 9.31 -6.85 -11.06
CA ILE A 131 8.03 -6.16 -11.02
C ILE A 131 7.27 -6.49 -12.30
N ASN A 132 6.11 -7.12 -12.17
CA ASN A 132 5.16 -7.24 -13.26
C ASN A 132 4.11 -6.15 -13.13
N GLU A 133 3.58 -5.71 -14.27
CA GLU A 133 2.62 -4.62 -14.35
C GLU A 133 1.49 -4.97 -15.30
N ALA A 134 0.29 -4.54 -14.95
CA ALA A 134 -0.89 -4.54 -15.81
C ALA A 134 -1.82 -3.37 -15.42
N ASP A 135 -2.68 -2.97 -16.35
CA ASP A 135 -3.75 -1.99 -16.12
C ASP A 135 -3.27 -0.65 -15.50
N CYS A 136 -2.03 -0.24 -15.72
CA CYS A 136 -1.53 1.07 -15.30
C CYS A 136 -2.14 2.19 -16.15
N ASN A 137 -3.07 2.94 -15.57
CA ASN A 137 -3.59 4.18 -16.17
C ASN A 137 -2.57 5.33 -16.15
N LEU A 138 -1.57 5.25 -15.26
CA LEU A 138 -0.43 6.17 -15.18
C LEU A 138 0.60 5.83 -16.27
N HIS A 139 0.20 5.95 -17.53
CA HIS A 139 1.03 5.51 -18.64
C HIS A 139 2.06 6.59 -19.02
N ASN A 140 3.33 6.32 -18.71
CA ASN A 140 4.48 6.96 -19.37
C ASN A 140 5.25 5.90 -20.16
N LEU A 141 5.08 5.92 -21.49
CA LEU A 141 5.72 4.97 -22.42
C LEU A 141 7.25 4.90 -22.29
N TYR A 142 7.89 5.93 -21.72
CA TYR A 142 9.34 6.00 -21.58
C TYR A 142 9.85 5.64 -20.18
N CYS A 143 8.95 5.50 -19.20
CA CYS A 143 9.27 5.22 -17.80
C CYS A 143 8.42 4.05 -17.31
N PRO A 144 8.70 2.81 -17.75
CA PRO A 144 7.87 1.64 -17.43
C PRO A 144 7.97 1.29 -15.94
N PHE A 145 6.84 0.86 -15.36
CA PHE A 145 6.80 0.29 -14.01
C PHE A 145 7.10 -1.22 -14.00
N ALA A 146 6.79 -1.95 -15.08
CA ALA A 146 7.31 -3.30 -15.28
C ALA A 146 8.85 -3.28 -15.27
N SER A 147 9.46 -4.28 -14.65
CA SER A 147 10.90 -4.52 -14.70
C SER A 147 11.38 -4.60 -16.15
N VAL A 148 12.33 -3.74 -16.52
CA VAL A 148 13.06 -3.87 -17.78
C VAL A 148 14.02 -5.05 -17.71
N ASP A 149 14.59 -5.28 -16.53
CA ASP A 149 15.41 -6.44 -16.18
C ASP A 149 15.28 -6.71 -14.67
N LEU A 150 16.00 -7.70 -14.14
CA LEU A 150 16.06 -8.02 -12.72
C LEU A 150 16.70 -6.87 -11.93
N LEU A 151 16.00 -6.37 -10.90
CA LEU A 151 16.56 -5.38 -9.98
C LEU A 151 17.28 -6.12 -8.84
N VAL A 152 18.48 -5.65 -8.50
CA VAL A 152 19.35 -6.25 -7.48
C VAL A 152 19.45 -5.32 -6.28
N LYS A 153 19.46 -5.92 -5.08
CA LYS A 153 19.61 -5.23 -3.81
C LYS A 153 20.95 -4.48 -3.75
N GLN A 154 20.92 -3.22 -3.34
CA GLN A 154 22.10 -2.37 -3.09
C GLN A 154 22.56 -2.47 -1.64
#